data_AF-A0A0K6HT36-F1
#
_entry.id   AF-A0A0K6HT36-F1
#
_cell.length_a   1.000
_cell.length_b   1.000
_cell.length_c   1.000
_cell.angle_alpha   90.00
_cell.angle_beta   90.00
_cell.angle_gamma   90.00
#
_symmetry.space_group_name_H-M   'P 1'
#
loop_
_entity.id
_entity.type
_entity.pdbx_description
1 polymer ?
#
loop_
_entity_poly.entity_id
_entity_poly.type
_entity_poly.pdbx_seq_one_letter_code
_entity_poly.pdbx_strand_id
1 'polypeptide(L)'
;MAVVTERIPILVTAEQKARIARAAEAAGLSMGEYLRRAAAAYDPTQDAGAFDAVAEQIRLSAERANRALDAALQAVAASEQRLARLDPSHPAAASARKRRTAGA
;
A
#
# COMPACT_ATOMS: atom_id res chain seq x y z
N MET A 1 -8.01 42.44 -18.66
CA MET A 1 -6.58 42.10 -18.77
C MET A 1 -6.47 40.90 -19.69
N ALA A 2 -5.79 41.01 -20.83
CA ALA A 2 -5.58 39.87 -21.71
C ALA A 2 -4.57 38.92 -21.06
N VAL A 3 -4.92 37.64 -20.92
CA VAL A 3 -3.98 36.61 -20.48
C VAL A 3 -3.00 36.38 -21.63
N VAL A 4 -1.79 36.91 -21.52
CA VAL A 4 -0.73 36.70 -22.50
C VAL A 4 -0.24 35.27 -22.32
N THR A 5 -0.62 34.38 -23.24
CA THR A 5 -0.14 33.00 -23.27
C THR A 5 0.97 32.85 -24.29
N GLU A 6 2.02 32.13 -23.94
CA GLU A 6 3.13 31.80 -24.82
C GLU A 6 3.13 30.31 -25.17
N ARG A 7 3.76 29.96 -26.29
CA ARG A 7 3.85 28.58 -26.78
C ARG A 7 5.18 27.95 -26.39
N ILE A 8 5.12 26.74 -25.85
CA ILE A 8 6.30 25.90 -25.59
C ILE A 8 6.28 24.72 -26.58
N PRO A 9 6.99 24.79 -27.72
CA PRO A 9 7.09 23.66 -28.64
C PRO A 9 8.06 22.61 -28.07
N ILE A 10 7.56 21.40 -27.86
CA ILE A 10 8.36 20.26 -27.37
C ILE A 10 8.34 19.17 -28.44
N LEU A 11 9.53 18.74 -28.85
CA LEU A 11 9.70 17.60 -29.75
C LEU A 11 9.72 16.32 -28.93
N VAL A 12 8.87 15.37 -29.31
CA VAL A 12 8.75 14.05 -28.70
C VAL A 12 8.72 12.99 -29.79
N THR A 13 9.14 11.78 -29.47
CA THR A 13 8.96 10.63 -30.36
C THR A 13 7.47 10.28 -30.47
N ALA A 14 7.10 9.54 -31.52
CA ALA A 14 5.72 9.07 -31.69
C ALA A 14 5.26 8.21 -30.50
N GLU A 15 6.15 7.38 -29.96
CA GLU A 15 5.88 6.54 -28.79
C GLU A 15 5.68 7.37 -27.52
N GLN A 16 6.54 8.38 -27.27
CA GLN A 16 6.37 9.31 -26.16
C GLN A 16 5.02 10.03 -26.25
N LYS A 17 4.66 10.53 -27.44
CA LYS A 17 3.37 11.19 -27.67
C LYS A 17 2.19 10.28 -27.35
N ALA A 18 2.24 9.01 -27.79
CA ALA A 18 1.19 8.03 -27.50
C ALA A 18 1.08 7.73 -26.00
N ARG A 19 2.21 7.61 -25.29
CA ARG A 19 2.22 7.42 -23.83
C ARG A 19 1.58 8.60 -23.10
N ILE A 20 1.95 9.83 -23.46
CA ILE A 20 1.39 11.05 -22.86
C ILE A 20 -0.13 11.13 -23.13
N ALA A 21 -0.57 10.82 -24.35
CA ALA A 21 -1.99 10.84 -24.71
C ALA A 21 -2.80 9.87 -23.83
N ARG A 22 -2.33 8.63 -23.66
CA ARG A 22 -2.98 7.64 -22.79
C ARG A 22 -3.02 8.08 -21.32
N ALA A 23 -1.94 8.68 -20.83
CA ALA A 23 -1.88 9.16 -19.44
C ALA A 23 -2.85 10.35 -19.21
N ALA A 24 -2.96 11.25 -20.18
CA ALA A 24 -3.92 12.36 -20.13
C ALA A 24 -5.36 11.85 -20.16
N GLU A 25 -5.68 10.88 -21.03
CA GLU A 25 -6.99 10.24 -21.12
C GLU A 25 -7.36 9.53 -19.81
N ALA A 26 -6.45 8.74 -19.24
CA ALA A 26 -6.65 8.07 -17.95
C ALA A 26 -6.89 9.07 -16.80
N ALA A 27 -6.33 10.28 -16.89
CA ALA A 27 -6.56 11.35 -15.93
C ALA A 27 -7.81 12.20 -16.22
N GLY A 28 -8.53 11.95 -17.32
CA GLY A 28 -9.67 12.75 -17.75
C GLY A 28 -9.30 14.18 -18.16
N LEU A 29 -8.07 14.41 -18.61
CA LEU A 29 -7.52 15.72 -18.97
C LEU A 29 -7.17 15.80 -20.46
N SER A 30 -7.15 17.03 -21.00
CA SER A 30 -6.52 17.26 -22.29
C SER A 30 -5.01 17.07 -22.17
N MET A 31 -4.36 16.66 -23.26
CA MET A 31 -2.90 16.47 -23.28
C MET A 31 -2.12 17.73 -22.88
N GLY A 32 -2.59 18.92 -23.27
CA GLY A 32 -1.96 20.19 -22.92
C GLY A 32 -2.11 20.55 -21.43
N GLU A 33 -3.28 20.30 -20.84
CA GLU A 33 -3.50 20.52 -19.41
C GLU A 33 -2.75 19.50 -18.56
N TYR A 34 -2.74 18.23 -18.99
CA TYR A 34 -1.92 17.18 -18.38
C TYR A 34 -0.44 17.59 -18.33
N LEU A 35 0.13 18.03 -19.47
CA LEU A 35 1.52 18.46 -19.53
C LEU A 35 1.78 19.74 -18.72
N ARG A 36 0.84 20.70 -18.70
CA ARG A 36 0.97 21.90 -17.86
C ARG A 36 1.07 21.53 -16.38
N ARG A 37 0.20 20.65 -15.90
CA ARG A 37 0.22 20.18 -14.51
C ARG A 37 1.47 19.36 -14.21
N ALA A 38 1.86 18.46 -15.11
CA ALA A 38 3.06 17.66 -14.96
C ALA A 38 4.31 18.54 -14.86
N ALA A 39 4.43 19.57 -15.72
CA ALA A 39 5.53 20.52 -15.67
C ALA A 39 5.53 21.36 -14.38
N ALA A 40 4.35 21.79 -13.90
CA ALA A 40 4.23 22.54 -12.65
C ALA A 40 4.53 21.70 -11.39
N ALA A 41 4.26 20.39 -11.44
CA ALA A 41 4.50 19.45 -10.36
C ALA A 41 5.89 18.78 -10.45
N TYR A 42 6.64 19.01 -11.53
CA TYR A 42 7.95 18.41 -11.71
C TYR A 42 8.94 19.01 -10.71
N ASP A 43 9.36 18.18 -9.75
CA ASP A 43 10.34 18.52 -8.74
C ASP A 43 11.56 17.60 -8.91
N PRO A 44 12.67 18.09 -9.49
CA PRO A 44 13.87 17.29 -9.72
C PRO A 44 14.57 16.87 -8.43
N THR A 45 14.20 17.44 -7.27
CA THR A 45 14.79 17.09 -5.97
C THR A 45 14.06 15.94 -5.26
N GLN A 46 12.84 15.62 -5.69
CA GLN A 46 12.04 14.54 -5.12
C GLN A 46 12.27 13.17 -5.76
N ASP A 47 13.06 13.10 -6.83
CA ASP A 47 13.11 11.95 -7.76
C ASP A 47 13.83 10.69 -7.23
N ALA A 48 14.11 10.55 -5.93
CA ALA A 48 14.70 9.30 -5.43
C ALA A 48 14.42 8.91 -3.97
N GLY A 49 13.76 9.74 -3.16
CA GLY A 49 13.71 9.46 -1.70
C GLY A 49 12.48 9.95 -0.94
N ALA A 50 11.54 10.63 -1.60
CA ALA A 50 10.39 11.23 -0.91
C ALA A 50 9.49 10.18 -0.21
N PHE A 51 9.45 8.96 -0.75
CA PHE A 51 8.62 7.88 -0.22
C PHE A 51 9.39 6.79 0.53
N ASP A 52 10.73 6.81 0.49
CA ASP A 52 11.55 5.78 1.14
C ASP A 52 11.38 5.80 2.66
N ALA A 53 11.31 6.99 3.25
CA ALA A 53 11.06 7.14 4.68
C ALA A 53 9.68 6.59 5.08
N VAL A 54 8.65 6.79 4.25
CA VAL A 54 7.28 6.30 4.51
C VAL A 54 7.22 4.78 4.34
N ALA A 55 7.83 4.25 3.27
CA ALA A 55 7.92 2.81 3.02
C ALA A 55 8.65 2.10 4.17
N GLU A 56 9.76 2.67 4.65
CA GLU A 56 10.51 2.12 5.78
C GLU A 56 9.70 2.16 7.08
N GLN A 57 8.95 3.24 7.35
CA GLN A 57 8.06 3.28 8.52
C GLN A 57 6.97 2.22 8.46
N ILE A 58 6.36 2.00 7.28
CA ILE A 58 5.35 0.94 7.08
C ILE A 58 5.98 -0.43 7.35
N ARG A 59 7.18 -0.68 6.81
CA ARG A 59 7.92 -1.94 7.02
C ARG A 59 8.20 -2.20 8.50
N LEU A 60 8.76 -1.21 9.21
CA LEU A 60 9.04 -1.30 10.64
C LEU A 60 7.77 -1.52 11.47
N SER A 61 6.67 -0.86 11.10
CA SER A 61 5.38 -1.04 11.78
C SER A 61 4.85 -2.46 11.60
N ALA A 62 4.90 -3.00 10.38
CA ALA A 62 4.48 -4.36 10.07
C ALA A 62 5.30 -5.41 10.84
N GLU A 63 6.62 -5.24 10.93
CA GLU A 63 7.48 -6.13 11.71
C GLU A 63 7.15 -6.12 13.21
N ARG A 64 6.85 -4.93 13.77
CA ARG A 64 6.44 -4.81 15.17
C ARG A 64 5.09 -5.46 15.42
N ALA A 65 4.13 -5.27 14.51
CA ALA A 65 2.82 -5.90 14.58
C ALA A 65 2.92 -7.43 14.54
N ASN A 66 3.73 -7.98 13.62
CA ASN A 66 3.96 -9.42 13.53
C ASN A 66 4.56 -9.97 14.83
N ARG A 67 5.60 -9.32 15.37
CA ARG A 67 6.20 -9.72 16.64
C ARG A 67 5.21 -9.69 17.80
N ALA A 68 4.34 -8.69 17.85
CA ALA A 68 3.31 -8.60 18.88
C ALA A 68 2.24 -9.70 18.74
N LEU A 69 1.84 -10.03 17.51
CA LEU A 69 0.92 -11.14 17.24
C LEU A 69 1.53 -12.49 17.64
N ASP A 70 2.80 -12.74 17.30
CA ASP A 70 3.50 -13.96 17.69
C ASP A 70 3.58 -14.11 19.21
N ALA A 71 3.92 -13.03 19.92
CA ALA A 71 3.95 -13.01 21.38
C ALA A 71 2.57 -13.28 22.00
N ALA A 72 1.51 -12.70 21.43
CA ALA A 72 0.14 -12.92 21.89
C ALA A 72 -0.29 -14.39 21.68
N LEU A 73 0.02 -14.97 20.52
CA LEU A 73 -0.28 -16.38 20.23
C LEU A 73 0.48 -17.33 21.18
N GLN A 74 1.74 -17.04 21.49
CA GLN A 74 2.51 -17.82 22.46
C GLN A 74 1.93 -17.72 23.87
N ALA A 75 1.51 -16.51 24.30
CA ALA A 75 0.89 -16.30 25.61
C ALA A 75 -0.45 -17.06 25.72
N VAL A 76 -1.27 -17.05 24.67
CA VAL A 76 -2.52 -17.82 24.61
C VAL A 76 -2.22 -19.32 24.71
N ALA A 77 -1.29 -19.84 23.91
CA ALA A 77 -0.92 -21.26 23.95
C ALA A 77 -0.42 -21.70 25.34
N ALA A 78 0.43 -20.89 25.98
CA ALA A 78 0.90 -21.15 27.34
C ALA A 78 -0.25 -21.12 28.36
N SER A 79 -1.22 -20.23 28.18
CA SER A 79 -2.42 -20.16 29.01
C SER A 79 -3.30 -21.41 28.84
N GLU A 80 -3.55 -21.84 27.61
CA GLU A 80 -4.32 -23.04 27.31
C GLU A 80 -3.66 -24.30 27.92
N GLN A 81 -2.34 -24.43 27.82
CA GLN A 81 -1.61 -25.53 28.47
C GLN A 81 -1.74 -25.51 29.99
N ARG A 82 -1.73 -24.34 30.62
CA ARG A 82 -1.91 -24.18 32.06
C ARG A 82 -3.32 -24.59 32.48
N LEU A 83 -4.34 -24.14 31.74
CA LEU A 83 -5.74 -24.47 31.99
C LEU A 83 -6.00 -25.97 31.87
N ALA A 84 -5.45 -26.62 30.84
CA ALA A 84 -5.58 -28.08 30.66
C ALA A 84 -4.98 -28.89 31.82
N ARG A 85 -3.97 -28.36 32.52
CA ARG A 85 -3.39 -29.00 33.72
C ARG A 85 -4.23 -28.79 34.98
N LEU A 86 -4.95 -27.67 35.06
CA LEU A 86 -5.79 -27.29 36.22
C LEU A 86 -7.20 -27.90 36.13
N ASP A 87 -7.71 -28.10 34.92
CA ASP A 87 -9.02 -28.68 34.65
C ASP A 87 -8.94 -29.60 33.41
N PRO A 88 -8.78 -30.93 33.60
CA PRO A 88 -8.70 -31.89 32.50
C PRO A 88 -10.03 -32.07 31.74
N SER A 89 -11.14 -31.56 32.29
CA SER A 89 -12.45 -31.49 31.64
C SER A 89 -12.59 -30.29 30.70
N HIS A 90 -11.65 -29.33 30.75
CA HIS A 90 -11.67 -28.18 29.87
C HIS A 90 -11.12 -28.58 28.49
N PRO A 91 -11.95 -28.58 27.42
CA PRO A 91 -11.49 -29.02 26.12
C PRO A 91 -10.45 -28.02 25.59
N ALA A 92 -9.20 -28.47 25.46
CA ALA A 92 -8.19 -27.78 24.67
C ALA A 92 -8.80 -27.48 23.29
N ALA A 93 -8.65 -26.24 22.80
CA ALA A 93 -9.40 -25.63 21.70
C ALA A 93 -9.27 -26.29 20.30
N ALA A 94 -8.99 -27.59 20.22
CA ALA A 94 -9.04 -28.42 19.02
C ALA A 94 -10.46 -28.56 18.43
N SER A 95 -11.52 -28.27 19.19
CA SER A 95 -12.92 -28.45 18.77
C SER A 95 -13.46 -27.32 17.86
N ALA A 96 -12.81 -26.15 17.83
CA ALA A 96 -13.31 -25.00 17.06
C ALA A 96 -12.93 -25.08 15.56
N ARG A 97 -11.83 -25.76 15.21
CA ARG A 97 -11.35 -25.86 13.82
C ARG A 97 -12.15 -26.88 12.99
N LYS A 98 -12.76 -27.89 13.60
CA LYS A 98 -13.52 -28.95 12.91
C LYS A 98 -14.92 -28.53 12.44
N ARG A 99 -15.49 -27.43 12.97
CA ARG A 99 -16.82 -26.94 12.56
C ARG A 99 -16.83 -26.05 11.31
N ARG A 100 -15.68 -25.55 10.85
CA ARG A 100 -15.59 -24.71 9.64
C ARG A 100 -15.36 -25.48 8.35
N THR A 101 -14.98 -26.75 8.42
CA THR A 101 -14.76 -27.62 7.25
C THR A 101 -15.94 -28.55 6.95
N ALA A 102 -17.01 -28.49 7.75
CA ALA A 102 -18.20 -29.35 7.60
C ALA A 102 -19.47 -28.58 7.17
N GLY A 103 -19.35 -27.29 6.86
CA GLY A 103 -20.41 -26.46 6.27
C GLY A 103 -19.99 -26.02 4.88
N ALA A 104 -20.09 -26.94 3.92
CA ALA A 104 -20.10 -26.68 2.49
C ALA A 104 -21.50 -27.00 1.96
#